data_AF-A0A1R1XL22-F1
#
_entry.id   AF-A0A1R1XL22-F1
#
_cell.length_a   1.000
_cell.length_b   1.000
_cell.length_c   1.000
_cell.angle_alpha   90.00
_cell.angle_beta   90.00
_cell.angle_gamma   90.00
#
_symmetry.space_group_name_H-M   'P 1'
#
loop_
_entity.id
_entity.type
_entity.pdbx_description
1 polymer ?
#
loop_
_entity_poly.entity_id
_entity_poly.type
_entity_poly.pdbx_seq_one_letter_code
_entity_poly.pdbx_strand_id
1 'polypeptide(L)'
;MEDQRSSLETEGYSEHAIRQMEPSQREIKRRTRNSAIQQGFLDWLETNKDICNQDTISLIKYLSEIYSTKNLTIGTLNAYKSSILKYLGQTEKLKTKDLTAKTCWLISICGLMRASDIHRIDDIRTIRKDNSVVFFILAPKEKRQGRPIERPCEIKPHTNLIFCPVHAYDVYKARMAMIPCPRPHINDKNLTVNHLFRYVNNPEKPLTVDSISRNIKSISKFMVNEEEQIPKARAIGATLATNSGIPADAEITQTFWSGASMLDNHYQLSRDINLNIAETILTLK
;
A
#
# COMPACT_ATOMS: atom_id res chain seq x y z
N MET A 1 -28.14 -1.36 -17.07
CA MET A 1 -26.99 -1.70 -16.22
C MET A 1 -27.38 -1.98 -14.76
N GLU A 2 -27.89 -1.02 -13.95
CA GLU A 2 -28.31 -1.35 -12.56
C GLU A 2 -29.50 -2.34 -12.53
N ASP A 3 -30.47 -2.17 -13.45
CA ASP A 3 -31.60 -3.10 -13.62
C ASP A 3 -31.18 -4.49 -14.12
N GLN A 4 -30.13 -4.57 -14.95
CA GLN A 4 -29.56 -5.84 -15.41
C GLN A 4 -28.83 -6.58 -14.28
N ARG A 5 -28.11 -5.86 -13.40
CA ARG A 5 -27.51 -6.47 -12.22
C ARG A 5 -28.56 -7.02 -11.27
N SER A 6 -29.65 -6.29 -11.07
CA SER A 6 -30.79 -6.74 -10.27
C SER A 6 -31.47 -7.97 -10.89
N SER A 7 -31.58 -8.03 -12.23
CA SER A 7 -32.05 -9.22 -12.95
C SER A 7 -31.14 -10.43 -12.71
N LEU A 8 -29.82 -10.26 -12.86
CA LEU A 8 -28.84 -11.33 -12.65
C LEU A 8 -28.79 -11.82 -11.19
N GLU A 9 -28.99 -10.92 -10.22
CA GLU A 9 -29.13 -11.31 -8.81
C GLU A 9 -30.41 -12.14 -8.59
N THR A 10 -31.50 -11.78 -9.26
CA THR A 10 -32.79 -12.50 -9.22
C THR A 10 -32.71 -13.86 -9.92
N GLU A 11 -31.87 -13.97 -10.96
CA GLU A 11 -31.56 -15.21 -11.68
C GLU A 11 -30.57 -16.12 -10.91
N GLY A 12 -30.12 -15.72 -9.71
CA GLY A 12 -29.31 -16.55 -8.83
C GLY A 12 -27.81 -16.53 -9.11
N TYR A 13 -27.33 -15.61 -9.96
CA TYR A 13 -25.90 -15.47 -10.19
C TYR A 13 -25.18 -14.97 -8.93
N SER A 14 -24.00 -15.52 -8.66
CA SER A 14 -23.18 -15.06 -7.53
C SER A 14 -22.73 -13.60 -7.74
N GLU A 15 -22.65 -12.83 -6.66
CA GLU A 15 -22.19 -11.44 -6.69
C GLU A 15 -20.82 -11.29 -7.39
N HIS A 16 -19.96 -12.31 -7.29
CA HIS A 16 -18.67 -12.34 -7.98
C HIS A 16 -18.83 -12.43 -9.50
N ALA A 17 -19.72 -13.29 -10.01
CA ALA A 17 -19.99 -13.43 -11.44
C ALA A 17 -20.60 -12.15 -12.01
N ILE A 18 -21.57 -11.55 -11.30
CA ILE A 18 -22.23 -10.31 -11.71
C ILE A 18 -21.23 -9.14 -11.75
N ARG A 19 -20.27 -9.08 -10.82
CA ARG A 19 -19.19 -8.09 -10.84
C ARG A 19 -18.24 -8.25 -12.02
N GLN A 20 -18.07 -9.45 -12.57
CA GLN A 20 -17.25 -9.67 -13.76
C GLN A 20 -18.00 -9.39 -15.06
N MET A 21 -19.29 -9.76 -15.13
CA MET A 21 -20.11 -9.59 -16.34
C MET A 21 -20.55 -8.14 -16.55
N GLU A 22 -20.92 -7.44 -15.48
CA GLU A 22 -21.55 -6.11 -15.54
C GLU A 22 -20.97 -5.21 -14.44
N PRO A 23 -19.73 -4.70 -14.55
CA PRO A 23 -19.11 -3.93 -13.47
C PRO A 23 -19.97 -2.72 -13.05
N SER A 24 -20.16 -2.52 -11.74
CA SER A 24 -21.08 -1.50 -11.21
C SER A 24 -20.63 -0.09 -11.60
N GLN A 25 -21.39 0.55 -12.49
CA GLN A 25 -21.17 1.93 -12.93
C GLN A 25 -21.18 2.93 -11.78
N ARG A 26 -22.08 2.73 -10.81
CA ARG A 26 -22.12 3.53 -9.59
C ARG A 26 -20.85 3.37 -8.76
N GLU A 27 -20.30 2.15 -8.67
CA GLU A 27 -19.05 1.92 -7.97
C GLU A 27 -17.85 2.52 -8.72
N ILE A 28 -17.83 2.44 -10.05
CA ILE A 28 -16.83 3.06 -10.93
C ILE A 28 -16.83 4.57 -10.71
N LYS A 29 -17.95 5.26 -10.94
CA LYS A 29 -18.07 6.72 -10.73
C LYS A 29 -17.66 7.16 -9.33
N ARG A 30 -18.00 6.38 -8.29
CA ARG A 30 -17.59 6.68 -6.92
C ARG A 30 -16.07 6.57 -6.74
N ARG A 31 -15.42 5.59 -7.38
CA ARG A 31 -13.97 5.38 -7.28
C ARG A 31 -13.20 6.50 -7.94
N THR A 32 -13.54 6.90 -9.17
CA THR A 32 -12.83 7.99 -9.85
C THR A 32 -13.03 9.32 -9.15
N ARG A 33 -14.27 9.62 -8.72
CA ARG A 33 -14.52 10.80 -7.90
C ARG A 33 -13.63 10.82 -6.65
N ASN A 34 -13.53 9.70 -5.95
CA ASN A 34 -12.72 9.61 -4.75
C ASN A 34 -11.23 9.77 -5.03
N SER A 35 -10.72 9.20 -6.12
CA SER A 35 -9.33 9.32 -6.57
C SER A 35 -8.97 10.78 -6.84
N ALA A 36 -9.77 11.48 -7.64
CA ALA A 36 -9.57 12.89 -7.96
C ALA A 36 -9.57 13.78 -6.71
N ILE A 37 -10.47 13.50 -5.75
CA ILE A 37 -10.53 14.21 -4.47
C ILE A 37 -9.24 14.03 -3.67
N GLN A 38 -8.75 12.79 -3.59
CA GLN A 38 -7.58 12.44 -2.78
C GLN A 38 -6.32 13.05 -3.38
N GLN A 39 -6.17 12.98 -4.71
CA GLN A 39 -5.06 13.60 -5.42
C GLN A 39 -5.04 15.11 -5.22
N GLY A 40 -6.19 15.79 -5.38
CA GLY A 40 -6.27 17.23 -5.15
C GLY A 40 -5.88 17.67 -3.73
N PHE A 41 -6.06 16.80 -2.73
CA PHE A 41 -5.56 17.08 -1.37
C PHE A 41 -4.06 16.86 -1.23
N LEU A 42 -3.48 15.84 -1.89
CA LEU A 42 -2.03 15.63 -1.90
C LEU A 42 -1.30 16.77 -2.58
N ASP A 43 -1.77 17.20 -3.75
CA ASP A 43 -1.18 18.32 -4.51
C ASP A 43 -1.21 19.61 -3.68
N TRP A 44 -2.32 19.82 -2.93
CA TRP A 44 -2.45 20.94 -2.01
C TRP A 44 -1.46 20.86 -0.84
N LEU A 45 -1.23 19.67 -0.25
CA LEU A 45 -0.25 19.49 0.83
C LEU A 45 1.18 19.79 0.35
N GLU A 46 1.54 19.35 -0.85
CA GLU A 46 2.84 19.59 -1.45
C GLU A 46 3.08 21.08 -1.73
N THR A 47 2.08 21.77 -2.28
CA THR A 47 2.12 23.20 -2.56
C THR A 47 2.28 24.04 -1.29
N ASN A 48 1.61 23.65 -0.20
CA ASN A 48 1.61 24.40 1.05
C ASN A 48 2.78 24.07 1.99
N LYS A 49 3.72 23.17 1.58
CA LYS A 49 4.88 22.75 2.37
C LYS A 49 4.55 22.44 3.84
N ASP A 50 3.38 21.86 4.09
CA ASP A 50 2.89 21.60 5.45
C ASP A 50 3.61 20.34 5.99
N ILE A 51 4.87 20.53 6.39
CA ILE A 51 5.76 19.49 6.91
C ILE A 51 5.44 19.35 8.41
N CYS A 52 4.49 18.46 8.71
CA CYS A 52 4.23 17.88 10.03
C CYS A 52 3.26 18.65 10.96
N ASN A 53 2.37 17.84 11.58
CA ASN A 53 1.58 18.09 12.78
C ASN A 53 0.38 19.04 12.68
N GLN A 54 -0.63 18.63 11.91
CA GLN A 54 -1.97 18.30 12.44
C GLN A 54 -2.87 17.92 11.26
N ASP A 55 -2.95 16.63 10.93
CA ASP A 55 -3.73 16.11 9.78
C ASP A 55 -5.18 16.60 9.76
N THR A 56 -5.74 16.86 10.94
CA THR A 56 -7.08 17.43 11.06
C THR A 56 -7.11 18.90 10.68
N ILE A 57 -6.11 19.71 11.05
CA ILE A 57 -6.02 21.11 10.64
C ILE A 57 -5.74 21.24 9.15
N SER A 58 -4.78 20.50 8.59
CA SER A 58 -4.48 20.56 7.16
C SER A 58 -5.69 20.10 6.33
N LEU A 59 -6.42 19.07 6.79
CA LEU A 59 -7.69 18.69 6.19
C LEU A 59 -8.76 19.78 6.32
N ILE A 60 -8.91 20.42 7.49
CA ILE A 60 -9.87 21.52 7.68
C ILE A 60 -9.54 22.71 6.78
N LYS A 61 -8.25 23.09 6.69
CA LYS A 61 -7.77 24.17 5.82
C LYS A 61 -8.09 23.88 4.35
N TYR A 62 -7.72 22.69 3.87
CA TYR A 62 -8.05 22.27 2.50
C TYR A 62 -9.57 22.25 2.26
N LEU A 63 -10.35 21.63 3.15
CA LEU A 63 -11.80 21.55 3.02
C LEU A 63 -12.44 22.94 3.02
N SER A 64 -11.94 23.87 3.84
CA SER A 64 -12.38 25.27 3.86
C SER A 64 -12.06 25.97 2.55
N GLU A 65 -10.86 25.80 2.01
CA GLU A 65 -10.43 26.42 0.76
C GLU A 65 -11.24 25.93 -0.43
N ILE A 66 -11.42 24.61 -0.57
CA ILE A 66 -12.24 24.06 -1.67
C ILE A 66 -13.73 24.40 -1.52
N TYR A 67 -14.22 24.56 -0.29
CA TYR A 67 -15.60 24.98 -0.05
C TYR A 67 -15.83 26.40 -0.59
N SER A 68 -14.91 27.32 -0.29
CA SER A 68 -14.96 28.70 -0.75
C SER A 68 -14.67 28.86 -2.25
N THR A 69 -13.72 28.10 -2.80
CA THR A 69 -13.29 28.26 -4.20
C THR A 69 -14.19 27.53 -5.19
N LYS A 70 -14.75 26.38 -4.81
CA LYS A 70 -15.57 25.53 -5.70
C LYS A 70 -17.07 25.57 -5.41
N ASN A 71 -17.52 26.42 -4.47
CA ASN A 71 -18.92 26.55 -4.05
C ASN A 71 -19.59 25.18 -3.80
N LEU A 72 -18.92 24.32 -3.03
CA LEU A 72 -19.37 22.94 -2.81
C LEU A 72 -20.59 22.89 -1.88
N THR A 73 -21.52 21.97 -2.15
CA THR A 73 -22.59 21.66 -1.19
C THR A 73 -22.03 20.91 0.03
N ILE A 74 -22.72 20.99 1.17
CA ILE A 74 -22.33 20.28 2.41
C ILE A 74 -22.25 18.76 2.18
N GLY A 75 -23.16 18.20 1.37
CA GLY A 75 -23.13 16.78 1.00
C GLY A 75 -21.88 16.39 0.22
N THR A 76 -21.44 17.23 -0.71
CA THR A 76 -20.19 17.03 -1.46
C THR A 76 -18.98 17.21 -0.57
N LEU A 77 -18.96 18.21 0.31
CA LEU A 77 -17.87 18.42 1.27
C LEU A 77 -17.68 17.21 2.21
N ASN A 78 -18.78 16.60 2.67
CA ASN A 78 -18.75 15.37 3.45
C ASN A 78 -18.21 14.17 2.66
N ALA A 79 -18.51 14.09 1.36
CA ALA A 79 -17.92 13.08 0.47
C ALA A 79 -16.41 13.30 0.31
N TYR A 80 -15.95 14.55 0.22
CA TYR A 80 -14.53 14.90 0.15
C TYR A 80 -13.79 14.48 1.43
N LYS A 81 -14.30 14.93 2.59
CA LYS A 81 -13.82 14.53 3.91
C LYS A 81 -13.71 13.01 4.04
N SER A 82 -14.76 12.29 3.66
CA SER A 82 -14.80 10.82 3.76
C SER A 82 -13.80 10.15 2.82
N SER A 83 -13.63 10.67 1.61
CA SER A 83 -12.65 10.16 0.64
C SER A 83 -11.21 10.31 1.14
N ILE A 84 -10.89 11.50 1.65
CA ILE A 84 -9.55 11.84 2.14
C ILE A 84 -9.24 11.10 3.43
N LEU A 85 -10.15 11.09 4.41
CA LEU A 85 -9.96 10.33 5.65
C LEU A 85 -9.87 8.81 5.41
N LYS A 86 -10.47 8.29 4.35
CA LYS A 86 -10.30 6.88 4.00
C LYS A 86 -8.88 6.59 3.47
N TYR A 87 -8.28 7.55 2.78
CA TYR A 87 -6.97 7.43 2.16
C TYR A 87 -5.82 7.78 3.13
N LEU A 88 -6.01 8.84 3.91
CA LEU A 88 -5.03 9.46 4.81
C LEU A 88 -5.49 9.46 6.27
N GLY A 89 -6.46 8.62 6.62
CA GLY A 89 -6.95 8.55 7.98
C GLY A 89 -5.84 8.23 8.96
N GLN A 90 -5.92 8.86 10.14
CA GLN A 90 -5.10 8.52 11.30
C GLN A 90 -5.17 7.02 11.53
N THR A 91 -4.00 6.40 11.54
CA THR A 91 -3.84 4.95 11.49
C THR A 91 -4.58 4.27 12.63
N GLU A 92 -4.60 4.86 13.82
CA GLU A 92 -5.30 4.36 15.01
C GLU A 92 -6.82 4.34 14.83
N LYS A 93 -7.37 5.30 14.09
CA LYS A 93 -8.82 5.49 13.91
C LYS A 93 -9.39 4.66 12.76
N LEU A 94 -8.55 4.06 11.92
CA LEU A 94 -9.02 3.24 10.81
C LEU A 94 -9.74 1.98 11.30
N LYS A 95 -10.82 1.61 10.61
CA LYS A 95 -11.44 0.29 10.81
C LYS A 95 -10.45 -0.80 10.43
N THR A 96 -10.54 -1.97 11.07
CA THR A 96 -9.59 -3.08 10.89
C THR A 96 -9.34 -3.44 9.43
N LYS A 97 -10.39 -3.47 8.60
CA LYS A 97 -10.27 -3.73 7.15
C LYS A 97 -9.39 -2.70 6.44
N ASP A 98 -9.63 -1.42 6.69
CA ASP A 98 -8.88 -0.32 6.06
C ASP A 98 -7.45 -0.24 6.62
N LEU A 99 -7.27 -0.46 7.94
CA LEU A 99 -5.95 -0.59 8.55
C LEU A 99 -5.14 -1.74 7.94
N THR A 100 -5.77 -2.89 7.70
CA THR A 100 -5.13 -4.05 7.08
C THR A 100 -4.66 -3.70 5.67
N ALA A 101 -5.51 -3.05 4.88
CA ALA A 101 -5.14 -2.60 3.54
C ALA A 101 -3.97 -1.60 3.56
N LYS A 102 -4.04 -0.59 4.45
CA LYS A 102 -3.01 0.43 4.63
C LYS A 102 -1.67 -0.18 5.01
N THR A 103 -1.68 -1.08 5.99
CA THR A 103 -0.47 -1.75 6.47
C THR A 103 0.14 -2.65 5.40
N CYS A 104 -0.68 -3.46 4.70
CA CYS A 104 -0.20 -4.27 3.57
C CYS A 104 0.45 -3.41 2.47
N TRP A 105 -0.16 -2.28 2.12
CA TRP A 105 0.31 -1.40 1.07
C TRP A 105 1.60 -0.68 1.45
N LEU A 106 1.67 -0.09 2.65
CA LEU A 106 2.87 0.58 3.17
C LEU A 106 4.05 -0.39 3.26
N ILE A 107 3.84 -1.59 3.82
CA ILE A 107 4.87 -2.63 3.89
C ILE A 107 5.29 -3.09 2.48
N SER A 108 4.35 -3.19 1.53
CA SER A 108 4.67 -3.59 0.15
C SER A 108 5.54 -2.57 -0.58
N ILE A 109 5.24 -1.27 -0.43
CA ILE A 109 5.99 -0.19 -1.07
C ILE A 109 7.33 0.02 -0.36
N CYS A 110 7.34 0.28 0.93
CA CYS A 110 8.56 0.60 1.68
C CYS A 110 9.51 -0.61 1.80
N GLY A 111 8.96 -1.83 1.81
CA GLY A 111 9.74 -3.06 1.84
C GLY A 111 10.08 -3.62 0.45
N LEU A 112 9.57 -3.01 -0.64
CA LEU A 112 9.67 -3.54 -2.00
C LEU A 112 9.22 -5.02 -2.08
N MET A 113 8.19 -5.36 -1.32
CA MET A 113 7.71 -6.73 -1.14
C MET A 113 6.56 -7.06 -2.08
N ARG A 114 6.55 -8.28 -2.61
CA ARG A 114 5.37 -8.81 -3.30
C ARG A 114 4.36 -9.35 -2.29
N ALA A 115 3.11 -9.53 -2.70
CA ALA A 115 2.08 -10.13 -1.85
C ALA A 115 2.48 -11.52 -1.29
N SER A 116 3.22 -12.31 -2.08
CA SER A 116 3.77 -13.60 -1.62
C SER A 116 4.84 -13.47 -0.55
N ASP A 117 5.63 -12.39 -0.59
CA ASP A 117 6.67 -12.13 0.40
C ASP A 117 6.01 -11.72 1.72
N ILE A 118 5.00 -10.85 1.65
CA ILE A 118 4.19 -10.43 2.81
C ILE A 118 3.47 -11.63 3.44
N HIS A 119 2.92 -12.52 2.62
CA HIS A 119 2.31 -13.77 3.09
C HIS A 119 3.31 -14.67 3.84
N ARG A 120 4.60 -14.56 3.55
CA ARG A 120 5.68 -15.39 4.12
C ARG A 120 6.42 -14.69 5.26
N ILE A 121 5.96 -13.53 5.72
CA ILE A 121 6.48 -12.88 6.92
C ILE A 121 6.19 -13.78 8.11
N ASP A 122 7.24 -14.18 8.81
CA ASP A 122 7.15 -14.82 10.11
C ASP A 122 7.11 -13.75 11.20
N ASP A 123 5.93 -13.63 11.81
CA ASP A 123 5.58 -12.64 12.81
C ASP A 123 6.31 -12.87 14.14
N ILE A 124 6.61 -14.13 14.49
CA ILE A 124 7.39 -14.46 15.70
C ILE A 124 8.83 -13.97 15.56
N ARG A 125 9.43 -14.16 14.38
CA ARG A 125 10.80 -13.72 14.10
C ARG A 125 10.91 -12.26 13.69
N THR A 126 9.79 -11.56 13.51
CA THR A 126 9.81 -10.13 13.20
C THR A 126 10.37 -9.34 14.37
N ILE A 127 11.39 -8.51 14.12
CA ILE A 127 12.08 -7.74 15.15
C ILE A 127 11.60 -6.30 15.09
N ARG A 128 10.94 -5.84 16.16
CA ARG A 128 10.69 -4.41 16.38
C ARG A 128 11.90 -3.79 17.09
N LYS A 129 12.65 -2.93 16.39
CA LYS A 129 13.69 -2.06 17.00
C LYS A 129 13.06 -0.73 17.40
N ASP A 130 13.80 0.24 17.95
CA ASP A 130 13.23 1.56 18.27
C ASP A 130 12.74 2.29 17.00
N ASN A 131 13.61 2.39 16.00
CA ASN A 131 13.36 3.16 14.76
C ASN A 131 13.27 2.28 13.50
N SER A 132 12.87 1.01 13.62
CA SER A 132 12.57 0.18 12.46
C SER A 132 11.82 -1.10 12.83
N VAL A 133 11.30 -1.78 11.81
CA VAL A 133 10.79 -3.15 11.89
C VAL A 133 11.55 -3.99 10.88
N VAL A 134 12.08 -5.14 11.32
CA VAL A 134 12.73 -6.12 10.45
C VAL A 134 11.82 -7.33 10.29
N PHE A 135 11.23 -7.48 9.11
CA PHE A 135 10.42 -8.64 8.76
C PHE A 135 11.29 -9.80 8.27
N PHE A 136 11.11 -10.98 8.84
CA PHE A 136 11.76 -12.19 8.34
C PHE A 136 10.84 -12.92 7.37
N ILE A 137 11.24 -12.96 6.09
CA ILE A 137 10.48 -13.64 5.05
C ILE A 137 11.07 -15.03 4.86
N LEU A 138 10.27 -16.04 5.18
CA LEU A 138 10.69 -17.45 5.13
C LEU A 138 10.46 -18.05 3.75
N ALA A 139 11.48 -18.70 3.19
CA ALA A 139 11.45 -19.37 1.90
C ALA A 139 10.76 -18.53 0.79
N PRO A 140 11.25 -17.30 0.51
CA PRO A 140 10.75 -16.49 -0.59
C PRO A 140 10.96 -17.19 -1.93
N LYS A 141 10.41 -16.61 -3.02
CA LYS A 141 10.54 -17.26 -4.34
C LYS A 141 12.00 -17.25 -4.82
N GLU A 142 12.74 -16.22 -4.45
CA GLU A 142 14.17 -16.09 -4.69
C GLU A 142 14.93 -17.21 -3.97
N LYS A 143 15.85 -17.85 -4.69
CA LYS A 143 16.70 -18.94 -4.21
C LYS A 143 18.16 -18.54 -4.37
N ARG A 144 19.05 -19.02 -3.49
CA ARG A 144 20.51 -18.92 -3.68
C ARG A 144 21.03 -20.32 -3.98
N GLN A 145 21.65 -20.49 -5.15
CA GLN A 145 22.16 -21.79 -5.62
C GLN A 145 21.10 -22.91 -5.55
N GLY A 146 19.85 -22.58 -5.92
CA GLY A 146 18.74 -23.53 -5.89
C GLY A 146 18.14 -23.83 -4.50
N ARG A 147 18.72 -23.30 -3.42
CA ARG A 147 18.22 -23.47 -2.04
C ARG A 147 17.29 -22.32 -1.62
N PRO A 148 16.20 -22.60 -0.87
CA PRO A 148 15.43 -21.57 -0.19
C PRO A 148 16.34 -20.73 0.72
N ILE A 149 16.03 -19.45 0.85
CA ILE A 149 16.75 -18.53 1.74
C ILE A 149 15.79 -17.94 2.76
N GLU A 150 16.35 -17.26 3.75
CA GLU A 150 15.61 -16.33 4.59
C GLU A 150 15.98 -14.91 4.15
N ARG A 151 14.96 -14.06 4.00
CA ARG A 151 15.17 -12.66 3.61
C ARG A 151 14.72 -11.74 4.74
N PRO A 152 15.64 -11.15 5.52
CA PRO A 152 15.29 -10.03 6.37
C PRO A 152 14.95 -8.80 5.50
N CYS A 153 13.92 -8.07 5.85
CA CYS A 153 13.52 -6.82 5.20
C CYS A 153 13.27 -5.77 6.26
N GLU A 154 14.17 -4.80 6.37
CA GLU A 154 14.06 -3.70 7.32
C GLU A 154 13.30 -2.52 6.71
N ILE A 155 12.28 -2.04 7.40
CA ILE A 155 11.57 -0.81 7.07
C ILE A 155 11.76 0.22 8.18
N LYS A 156 11.92 1.49 7.79
CA LYS A 156 12.12 2.61 8.71
C LYS A 156 10.83 3.43 8.87
N PRO A 157 10.65 4.16 9.99
CA PRO A 157 9.50 5.01 10.19
C PRO A 157 9.56 6.22 9.25
N HIS A 158 8.39 6.79 8.99
CA HIS A 158 8.24 8.08 8.35
C HIS A 158 7.86 9.11 9.42
N THR A 159 8.30 10.36 9.27
CA THR A 159 8.02 11.45 10.22
C THR A 159 6.52 11.74 10.32
N ASN A 160 5.81 11.70 9.19
CA ASN A 160 4.34 11.73 9.17
C ASN A 160 3.76 10.35 9.48
N LEU A 161 3.00 10.24 10.58
CA LEU A 161 2.38 9.01 11.07
C LEU A 161 1.33 8.41 10.13
N ILE A 162 0.71 9.22 9.25
CA ILE A 162 -0.20 8.70 8.22
C ILE A 162 0.55 7.80 7.25
N PHE A 163 1.76 8.21 6.84
CA PHE A 163 2.59 7.50 5.88
C PHE A 163 3.60 6.56 6.53
N CYS A 164 3.62 6.48 7.86
CA CYS A 164 4.62 5.72 8.59
C CYS A 164 4.33 4.21 8.54
N PRO A 165 5.15 3.40 7.84
CA PRO A 165 4.92 1.96 7.72
C PRO A 165 5.13 1.24 9.06
N VAL A 166 6.04 1.74 9.89
CA VAL A 166 6.33 1.21 11.23
C VAL A 166 5.17 1.46 12.18
N HIS A 167 4.62 2.68 12.19
CA HIS A 167 3.45 3.00 13.01
C HIS A 167 2.20 2.21 12.57
N ALA A 168 1.98 2.05 11.25
CA ALA A 168 0.93 1.19 10.73
C ALA A 168 1.08 -0.27 11.17
N TYR A 169 2.31 -0.80 11.16
CA TYR A 169 2.62 -2.12 11.69
C TYR A 169 2.30 -2.22 13.18
N ASP A 170 2.76 -1.28 14.01
CA ASP A 170 2.55 -1.32 15.47
C ASP A 170 1.05 -1.34 15.82
N VAL A 171 0.26 -0.47 15.18
CA VAL A 171 -1.19 -0.39 15.37
C VAL A 171 -1.89 -1.67 14.87
N TYR A 172 -1.47 -2.21 13.73
CA TYR A 172 -2.01 -3.46 13.20
C TYR A 172 -1.70 -4.65 14.11
N LYS A 173 -0.44 -4.78 14.52
CA LYS A 173 0.06 -5.88 15.36
C LYS A 173 -0.71 -5.95 16.67
N ALA A 174 -0.84 -4.82 17.37
CA ALA A 174 -1.59 -4.70 18.62
C ALA A 174 -3.07 -5.09 18.46
N ARG A 175 -3.65 -4.84 17.29
CA ARG A 175 -5.08 -5.08 17.03
C ARG A 175 -5.39 -6.49 16.53
N MET A 176 -4.51 -7.07 15.72
CA MET A 176 -4.84 -8.24 14.90
C MET A 176 -3.93 -9.45 15.09
N ALA A 177 -2.70 -9.24 15.57
CA ALA A 177 -1.67 -10.27 15.54
C ALA A 177 -1.00 -10.49 16.91
N MET A 178 -1.75 -10.30 18.01
CA MET A 178 -1.24 -10.55 19.36
C MET A 178 -1.01 -12.03 19.67
N ILE A 179 -1.84 -12.92 19.12
CA ILE A 179 -1.72 -14.38 19.29
C ILE A 179 -1.00 -14.97 18.09
N PRO A 180 -0.15 -16.00 18.16
CA PRO A 180 0.45 -16.62 16.97
C PRO A 180 -0.57 -17.19 15.95
N CYS A 181 -0.21 -17.22 14.66
CA CYS A 181 -1.02 -17.83 13.60
C CYS A 181 -0.15 -18.77 12.73
N PRO A 182 0.25 -19.93 13.27
CA PRO A 182 1.11 -20.87 12.57
C PRO A 182 0.35 -21.63 11.48
N ARG A 183 0.93 -21.69 10.28
CA ARG A 183 0.54 -22.64 9.22
C ARG A 183 1.78 -23.23 8.55
N PRO A 184 1.70 -24.47 8.04
CA PRO A 184 2.74 -25.03 7.20
C PRO A 184 3.00 -24.15 5.99
N HIS A 185 4.26 -23.99 5.59
CA HIS A 185 4.62 -23.24 4.41
C HIS A 185 4.10 -23.96 3.15
N ILE A 186 3.62 -23.17 2.18
CA ILE A 186 2.96 -23.69 0.98
C ILE A 186 3.81 -24.67 0.15
N ASN A 187 5.14 -24.47 0.14
CA ASN A 187 6.07 -25.30 -0.63
C ASN A 187 6.89 -26.27 0.22
N ASP A 188 6.85 -26.12 1.55
CA ASP A 188 7.65 -26.93 2.46
C ASP A 188 6.85 -27.18 3.74
N LYS A 189 6.26 -28.37 3.85
CA LYS A 189 5.38 -28.71 4.97
C LYS A 189 6.14 -28.85 6.30
N ASN A 190 7.46 -28.98 6.28
CA ASN A 190 8.29 -29.04 7.48
C ASN A 190 8.57 -27.65 8.05
N LEU A 191 8.40 -26.61 7.24
CA LEU A 191 8.56 -25.23 7.66
C LEU A 191 7.20 -24.67 8.12
N THR A 192 7.17 -24.04 9.29
CA THR A 192 5.99 -23.32 9.78
C THR A 192 6.21 -21.82 9.66
N VAL A 193 5.20 -21.10 9.15
CA VAL A 193 5.19 -19.64 9.12
C VAL A 193 4.11 -19.14 10.06
N ASN A 194 4.49 -18.24 10.97
CA ASN A 194 3.55 -17.51 11.81
C ASN A 194 3.10 -16.26 11.06
N HIS A 195 1.95 -16.35 10.43
CA HIS A 195 1.50 -15.31 9.52
C HIS A 195 1.09 -14.03 10.26
N LEU A 196 1.68 -12.91 9.83
CA LEU A 196 1.35 -11.57 10.34
C LEU A 196 -0.08 -11.17 9.98
N PHE A 197 -0.45 -11.28 8.70
CA PHE A 197 -1.72 -10.74 8.20
C PHE A 197 -2.86 -11.77 8.20
N ARG A 198 -4.02 -11.36 8.72
CA ARG A 198 -5.14 -12.28 9.05
C ARG A 198 -6.50 -11.75 8.62
N TYR A 199 -7.47 -12.66 8.47
CA TYR A 199 -8.84 -12.27 8.17
C TYR A 199 -9.49 -11.55 9.35
N VAL A 200 -10.15 -10.43 9.08
CA VAL A 200 -10.84 -9.63 10.11
C VAL A 200 -11.88 -10.45 10.87
N ASN A 201 -12.63 -11.28 10.16
CA ASN A 201 -13.70 -12.09 10.74
C ASN A 201 -13.19 -13.43 11.32
N ASN A 202 -11.93 -13.77 11.09
CA ASN A 202 -11.30 -14.98 11.61
C ASN A 202 -9.80 -14.73 11.82
N PRO A 203 -9.42 -14.15 12.98
CA PRO A 203 -8.02 -13.81 13.29
C PRO A 203 -7.09 -15.02 13.47
N GLU A 204 -7.59 -16.25 13.45
CA GLU A 204 -6.77 -17.47 13.46
C GLU A 204 -6.40 -17.93 12.03
N LYS A 205 -7.01 -17.32 11.01
CA LYS A 205 -6.78 -17.66 9.62
C LYS A 205 -5.92 -16.58 8.95
N PRO A 206 -4.77 -16.96 8.35
CA PRO A 206 -3.97 -16.00 7.61
C PRO A 206 -4.69 -15.53 6.36
N LEU A 207 -4.43 -14.30 5.94
CA LEU A 207 -4.84 -13.84 4.62
C LEU A 207 -4.14 -14.66 3.53
N THR A 208 -4.86 -15.00 2.47
CA THR A 208 -4.24 -15.56 1.27
C THR A 208 -3.42 -14.51 0.52
N VAL A 209 -2.49 -14.96 -0.33
CA VAL A 209 -1.72 -14.10 -1.25
C VAL A 209 -2.65 -13.20 -2.08
N ASP A 210 -3.77 -13.73 -2.56
CA ASP A 210 -4.76 -12.96 -3.33
C ASP A 210 -5.48 -11.91 -2.48
N SER A 211 -5.75 -12.22 -1.21
CA SER A 211 -6.36 -11.26 -0.29
C SER A 211 -5.41 -10.11 0.02
N ILE A 212 -4.12 -10.41 0.23
CA ILE A 212 -3.07 -9.39 0.38
C ILE A 212 -2.95 -8.55 -0.89
N SER A 213 -2.93 -9.19 -2.07
CA SER A 213 -2.89 -8.50 -3.37
C SER A 213 -4.10 -7.56 -3.56
N ARG A 214 -5.31 -8.01 -3.22
CA ARG A 214 -6.52 -7.18 -3.26
C ARG A 214 -6.44 -5.99 -2.31
N ASN A 215 -5.93 -6.19 -1.09
CA ASN A 215 -5.73 -5.12 -0.12
C ASN A 215 -4.75 -4.05 -0.64
N ILE A 216 -3.59 -4.47 -1.17
CA ILE A 216 -2.61 -3.57 -1.79
C ILE A 216 -3.23 -2.79 -2.95
N LYS A 217 -3.86 -3.50 -3.91
CA LYS A 217 -4.52 -2.89 -5.07
C LYS A 217 -5.64 -1.92 -4.68
N SER A 218 -6.32 -2.18 -3.57
CA SER A 218 -7.39 -1.30 -3.09
C SER A 218 -6.91 0.10 -2.70
N ILE A 219 -5.61 0.25 -2.43
CA ILE A 219 -4.95 1.53 -2.16
C ILE A 219 -4.19 2.02 -3.40
N SER A 220 -3.42 1.16 -4.07
CA SER A 220 -2.67 1.56 -5.29
C SER A 220 -3.56 2.15 -6.38
N LYS A 221 -4.83 1.74 -6.48
CA LYS A 221 -5.78 2.29 -7.45
C LYS A 221 -6.06 3.80 -7.30
N PHE A 222 -5.72 4.39 -6.16
CA PHE A 222 -5.87 5.83 -5.93
C PHE A 222 -4.68 6.63 -6.47
N MET A 223 -3.60 5.96 -6.89
CA MET A 223 -2.40 6.57 -7.47
C MET A 223 -2.37 6.54 -9.00
N VAL A 224 -3.37 5.95 -9.65
CA VAL A 224 -3.40 5.77 -11.11
C VAL A 224 -4.75 6.16 -11.68
N ASN A 225 -4.70 6.69 -12.90
CA ASN A 225 -5.87 7.06 -13.68
C ASN A 225 -6.66 5.81 -14.12
N GLU A 226 -7.96 5.96 -14.38
CA GLU A 226 -8.88 4.84 -14.64
C GLU A 226 -8.49 3.95 -15.83
N GLU A 227 -7.86 4.53 -16.84
CA GLU A 227 -7.50 3.84 -18.09
C GLU A 227 -6.18 3.06 -17.99
N GLU A 228 -5.44 3.27 -16.89
CA GLU A 228 -4.12 2.68 -16.72
C GLU A 228 -4.18 1.39 -15.89
N GLN A 229 -3.34 0.42 -16.29
CA GLN A 229 -3.15 -0.79 -15.51
C GLN A 229 -2.50 -0.45 -14.17
N ILE A 230 -3.17 -0.73 -13.05
CA ILE A 230 -2.62 -0.49 -11.71
C ILE A 230 -1.25 -1.18 -11.56
N PRO A 231 -0.16 -0.42 -11.39
CA PRO A 231 1.17 -0.98 -11.25
C PRO A 231 1.28 -1.81 -9.97
N LYS A 232 2.23 -2.76 -9.98
CA LYS A 232 2.53 -3.55 -8.78
C LYS A 232 3.17 -2.62 -7.75
N ALA A 233 2.76 -2.71 -6.48
CA ALA A 233 3.31 -1.88 -5.40
C ALA A 233 4.85 -1.97 -5.27
N ARG A 234 5.46 -3.13 -5.55
CA ARG A 234 6.93 -3.25 -5.62
C ARG A 234 7.57 -2.36 -6.70
N ALA A 235 6.91 -2.18 -7.85
CA ALA A 235 7.38 -1.30 -8.92
C ALA A 235 7.13 0.18 -8.57
N ILE A 236 6.00 0.49 -7.94
CA ILE A 236 5.72 1.83 -7.41
C ILE A 236 6.82 2.22 -6.41
N GLY A 237 7.11 1.37 -5.43
CA GLY A 237 8.15 1.64 -4.43
C GLY A 237 9.53 1.82 -5.04
N ALA A 238 9.92 0.99 -6.01
CA ALA A 238 11.20 1.09 -6.68
C ALA A 238 11.33 2.40 -7.47
N THR A 239 10.27 2.78 -8.20
CA THR A 239 10.23 4.06 -8.94
C THR A 239 10.34 5.26 -8.00
N LEU A 240 9.59 5.25 -6.88
CA LEU A 240 9.67 6.31 -5.88
C LEU A 240 11.05 6.39 -5.22
N ALA A 241 11.68 5.24 -4.95
CA ALA A 241 13.04 5.17 -4.40
C ALA A 241 14.06 5.78 -5.36
N THR A 242 14.07 5.33 -6.61
CA THR A 242 14.95 5.86 -7.66
C THR A 242 14.73 7.36 -7.85
N ASN A 243 13.48 7.83 -7.94
CA ASN A 243 13.17 9.25 -8.10
C ASN A 243 13.58 10.11 -6.89
N SER A 244 13.67 9.50 -5.70
CA SER A 244 14.17 10.15 -4.48
C SER A 244 15.70 10.11 -4.38
N GLY A 245 16.40 9.62 -5.41
CA GLY A 245 17.86 9.51 -5.42
C GLY A 245 18.41 8.36 -4.58
N ILE A 246 17.61 7.36 -4.22
CA ILE A 246 18.12 6.15 -3.56
C ILE A 246 19.02 5.40 -4.55
N PRO A 247 20.26 5.04 -4.17
CA PRO A 247 21.14 4.34 -5.07
C PRO A 247 20.64 2.90 -5.36
N ALA A 248 20.81 2.46 -6.60
CA ALA A 248 20.27 1.17 -7.06
C ALA A 248 20.83 -0.04 -6.29
N ASP A 249 22.07 0.03 -5.79
CA ASP A 249 22.69 -1.04 -5.00
C ASP A 249 21.99 -1.24 -3.63
N ALA A 250 21.51 -0.16 -3.01
CA ALA A 250 20.71 -0.22 -1.79
C ALA A 250 19.36 -0.91 -2.06
N GLU A 251 18.69 -0.57 -3.17
CA GLU A 251 17.44 -1.22 -3.58
C GLU A 251 17.64 -2.71 -3.88
N ILE A 252 18.69 -3.05 -4.62
CA ILE A 252 19.05 -4.45 -4.96
C ILE A 252 19.33 -5.26 -3.69
N THR A 253 20.05 -4.67 -2.73
CA THR A 253 20.36 -5.30 -1.45
C THR A 253 19.10 -5.58 -0.64
N GLN A 254 18.18 -4.62 -0.56
CA GLN A 254 16.92 -4.80 0.16
C GLN A 254 16.00 -5.85 -0.50
N THR A 255 16.01 -5.92 -1.83
CA THR A 255 15.09 -6.75 -2.62
C THR A 255 15.62 -8.15 -2.95
N PHE A 256 16.93 -8.37 -2.75
CA PHE A 256 17.66 -9.57 -3.16
C PHE A 256 17.52 -9.83 -4.68
N TRP A 257 17.49 -8.76 -5.47
CA TRP A 257 17.51 -8.89 -6.93
C TRP A 257 18.88 -9.35 -7.44
N SER A 258 18.90 -9.99 -8.61
CA SER A 258 20.12 -10.51 -9.23
C SER A 258 21.02 -9.45 -9.86
N GLY A 259 20.56 -8.19 -9.95
CA GLY A 259 21.35 -7.07 -10.47
C GLY A 259 20.50 -5.88 -10.86
N ALA A 260 21.16 -4.79 -11.29
CA ALA A 260 20.52 -3.52 -11.66
C ALA A 260 19.57 -3.66 -12.87
N SER A 261 19.88 -4.57 -13.80
CA SER A 261 19.00 -4.85 -14.94
C SER A 261 17.61 -5.36 -14.53
N MET A 262 17.48 -6.05 -13.38
CA MET A 262 16.17 -6.46 -12.86
C MET A 262 15.35 -5.26 -12.39
N LEU A 263 15.99 -4.29 -11.73
CA LEU A 263 15.35 -3.06 -11.27
C LEU A 263 14.85 -2.25 -12.48
N ASP A 264 15.76 -1.95 -13.41
CA ASP A 264 15.49 -1.12 -14.59
C ASP A 264 14.44 -1.74 -15.53
N ASN A 265 14.59 -3.02 -15.89
CA ASN A 265 13.71 -3.65 -16.89
C ASN A 265 12.31 -4.03 -16.35
N HIS A 266 12.14 -4.24 -15.05
CA HIS A 266 10.91 -4.84 -14.51
C HIS A 266 10.22 -4.06 -13.40
N TYR A 267 10.90 -3.12 -12.74
CA TYR A 267 10.36 -2.43 -11.57
C TYR A 267 10.43 -0.90 -11.65
N GLN A 268 11.20 -0.31 -12.56
CA GLN A 268 11.10 1.11 -12.89
C GLN A 268 9.92 1.36 -13.84
N LEU A 269 8.93 2.13 -13.37
CA LEU A 269 7.73 2.49 -14.13
C LEU A 269 7.96 3.74 -14.99
N SER A 270 8.88 4.60 -14.57
CA SER A 270 9.32 5.80 -15.29
C SER A 270 10.84 5.86 -15.26
N ARG A 271 11.42 6.38 -16.34
CA ARG A 271 12.85 6.67 -16.48
C ARG A 271 13.17 8.15 -16.30
N ASP A 272 12.16 8.97 -16.00
CA ASP A 272 12.38 10.39 -15.73
C ASP A 272 13.04 10.54 -14.37
N ILE A 273 14.35 10.71 -14.42
CA ILE A 273 15.13 11.08 -13.26
C ILE A 273 14.86 12.57 -13.06
N ASN A 274 14.04 12.94 -12.07
CA ASN A 274 13.89 14.32 -11.60
C ASN A 274 15.16 14.82 -10.87
N LEU A 275 16.34 14.42 -11.35
CA LEU A 275 17.62 14.94 -10.90
C LEU A 275 18.06 16.01 -11.88
N ASN A 276 18.20 17.24 -11.39
CA ASN A 276 18.90 18.28 -12.13
C ASN A 276 20.40 17.90 -12.16
N ILE A 277 20.79 17.21 -13.23
CA ILE A 277 22.16 16.74 -13.44
C ILE A 277 23.14 17.92 -13.40
N ALA A 278 22.74 19.08 -13.91
CA ALA A 278 23.58 20.27 -13.88
C ALA A 278 23.82 20.77 -12.45
N GLU A 279 22.80 20.85 -11.59
CA GLU A 279 23.00 21.21 -10.18
C GLU A 279 23.80 20.17 -9.39
N THR A 280 23.65 18.89 -9.73
CA THR A 280 24.41 17.81 -9.07
C THR A 280 25.89 17.86 -9.44
N ILE A 281 26.20 18.06 -10.73
CA ILE A 281 27.57 18.13 -11.26
C ILE A 281 28.24 19.47 -10.94
N LEU A 282 27.50 20.57 -11.00
CA LEU A 282 28.00 21.94 -10.78
C LEU A 282 27.89 22.35 -9.31
N THR A 283 27.91 21.40 -8.38
CA THR A 283 28.24 21.70 -6.97
C THR A 283 29.70 22.14 -6.87
N LEU A 284 30.00 23.33 -7.39
CA LEU A 284 31.20 24.09 -7.04
C LEU A 284 31.04 24.47 -5.57
N LYS A 285 31.69 23.69 -4.71
CA LYS A 285 32.05 24.15 -3.36
C LYS A 285 33.09 25.25 -3.43
#